data_AF-A0A4R3JT05-F1
#
_entry.id   AF-A0A4R3JT05-F1
#
_cell.length_a   1.000
_cell.length_b   1.000
_cell.length_c   1.000
_cell.angle_alpha   90.00
_cell.angle_beta   90.00
_cell.angle_gamma   90.00
#
_symmetry.space_group_name_H-M   'P 1'
#
loop_
_entity.id
_entity.type
_entity.pdbx_description
1 polymer ?
#
loop_
_entity_poly.entity_id
_entity_poly.type
_entity_poly.pdbx_seq_one_letter_code
_entity_poly.pdbx_strand_id
1 'polypeptide(L)' 'MKDIEKKLENLYTKLGKAYYEGRFEDPLPELLPLFDAITELKYSQEQNDEKAFCPQCGNELKGQAIFCGKCGCRIG' A
#
# COMPACT_ATOMS: atom_id res chain seq x y z
N MET A 1 4.58 0.90 31.39
CA MET A 1 5.33 -0.16 30.66
C MET A 1 4.89 -0.21 29.20
N LYS A 2 3.59 -0.34 28.91
CA LYS A 2 3.04 -0.34 27.53
C LYS A 2 3.47 0.83 26.63
N ASP A 3 3.66 2.02 27.20
CA ASP A 3 4.15 3.19 26.46
C ASP A 3 5.58 3.07 25.94
N ILE A 4 6.45 2.35 26.65
CA ILE A 4 7.85 2.17 26.25
C ILE A 4 7.92 1.15 25.12
N GLU A 5 7.19 0.04 25.24
CA GLU A 5 7.08 -0.99 24.21
C GLU A 5 6.55 -0.40 22.89
N LYS A 6 5.47 0.38 22.97
CA LYS A 6 4.90 1.06 21.79
C LYS A 6 5.88 2.07 21.16
N LYS A 7 6.65 2.79 21.98
CA LYS A 7 7.69 3.70 21.48
C LYS A 7 8.80 2.93 20.77
N LEU A 8 9.21 1.80 21.33
CA LEU A 8 10.24 0.94 20.77
C LEU A 8 9.81 0.35 19.42
N GLU A 9 8.59 -0.20 19.34
CA GLU A 9 8.02 -0.72 18.09
C GLU A 9 7.96 0.34 16.99
N ASN A 10 7.55 1.56 17.33
CA ASN A 10 7.51 2.69 16.39
C ASN A 10 8.91 3.04 15.86
N LEU A 11 9.93 3.02 16.73
CA LEU A 11 11.31 3.25 16.32
C LEU A 11 11.82 2.16 15.37
N TYR A 12 11.57 0.89 15.67
CA TYR A 12 11.93 -0.22 14.78
C TYR A 12 11.25 -0.10 13.41
N THR A 13 9.96 0.28 13.40
CA THR A 13 9.20 0.48 12.17
C THR A 13 9.81 1.60 11.31
N LYS A 14 10.13 2.74 11.93
CA LYS A 14 10.75 3.88 11.24
C LYS A 14 12.11 3.54 10.66
N LEU A 15 12.93 2.82 11.43
CA LEU A 15 14.25 2.38 10.99
C LEU A 15 14.14 1.46 9.77
N GLY A 16 13.32 0.40 9.86
CA GLY A 16 13.13 -0.55 8.76
C GLY A 16 12.60 0.12 7.49
N LYS A 17 11.67 1.07 7.64
CA LYS A 17 11.14 1.84 6.50
C LYS A 17 12.23 2.67 5.83
N ALA A 18 12.98 3.46 6.60
CA ALA A 18 14.07 4.29 6.07
C ALA A 18 15.16 3.43 5.41
N TYR A 19 15.43 2.24 5.98
CA TYR A 19 16.38 1.29 5.41
C TYR A 19 15.91 0.76 4.05
N TYR A 20 14.68 0.26 3.96
CA TYR A 20 14.10 -0.25 2.71
C TYR A 20 14.02 0.82 1.60
N GLU A 21 13.61 2.05 1.96
CA GLU A 21 13.47 3.16 1.02
C GLU A 21 14.82 3.76 0.59
N GLY A 22 15.87 3.59 1.40
CA GLY A 22 17.21 4.14 1.14
C GLY A 22 18.00 3.46 0.01
N ARG A 23 17.48 2.39 -0.61
CA ARG A 23 18.08 1.69 -1.77
C ARG A 23 19.59 1.43 -1.60
N PHE A 24 19.97 0.89 -0.45
CA PHE A 24 21.35 0.53 -0.15
C PHE A 24 21.89 -0.49 -1.18
N GLU A 25 23.11 -0.26 -1.65
CA GLU A 25 23.74 -1.07 -2.72
C GLU A 25 23.99 -2.52 -2.29
N ASP A 26 24.19 -2.77 -0.98
CA ASP A 26 24.40 -4.10 -0.42
C ASP A 26 23.50 -4.28 0.82
N PRO A 27 22.24 -4.76 0.64
CA PRO A 27 21.37 -5.07 1.76
C PRO A 27 21.88 -6.30 2.52
N LEU A 28 21.67 -6.32 3.83
CA LEU A 28 22.03 -7.49 4.65
C LEU A 28 21.33 -8.76 4.10
N PRO A 29 22.06 -9.86 3.81
CA PRO A 29 21.48 -11.06 3.20
C PRO A 29 20.29 -11.64 3.97
N GLU A 30 20.33 -11.55 5.30
CA GLU A 30 19.27 -12.02 6.20
C GLU A 30 17.94 -11.24 6.04
N LEU A 31 17.99 -10.03 5.48
CA LEU A 31 16.83 -9.17 5.28
C LEU A 31 16.22 -9.31 3.88
N LEU A 32 16.87 -9.99 2.94
CA LEU A 32 16.35 -10.18 1.57
C LEU A 32 14.92 -10.75 1.54
N PRO A 33 14.56 -11.77 2.35
CA PRO A 33 13.19 -12.29 2.37
C PRO A 33 12.16 -11.25 2.80
N LEU A 34 12.55 -10.31 3.67
CA LEU A 34 11.66 -9.22 4.11
C LEU A 34 11.50 -8.18 2.99
N PHE A 35 12.55 -7.90 2.20
CA PHE A 35 12.45 -7.00 1.05
C PHE A 35 11.51 -7.56 -0.01
N ASP A 36 11.62 -8.84 -0.33
CA ASP A 36 10.72 -9.52 -1.28
C ASP A 36 9.27 -9.43 -0.81
N ALA A 37 9.02 -9.77 0.47
CA ALA A 37 7.68 -9.71 1.06
C ALA A 37 7.10 -8.28 1.06
N ILE A 38 7.90 -7.26 1.42
CA ILE A 38 7.46 -5.86 1.40
C ILE A 38 7.12 -5.43 -0.03
N THR A 39 7.95 -5.81 -1.00
CA THR A 39 7.77 -5.48 -2.42
C THR A 39 6.47 -6.09 -2.94
N GLU A 40 6.24 -7.38 -2.69
CA GLU A 40 5.03 -8.08 -3.11
C GLU A 40 3.76 -7.48 -2.47
N LEU A 41 3.81 -7.15 -1.18
CA LEU A 41 2.70 -6.51 -0.47
C LEU A 41 2.41 -5.11 -1.02
N LYS A 42 3.42 -4.32 -1.36
CA LYS A 42 3.22 -3.00 -1.99
C LYS A 42 2.54 -3.13 -3.35
N TYR A 43 3.03 -4.03 -4.20
CA TYR A 43 2.38 -4.32 -5.49
C TYR A 43 0.94 -4.80 -5.32
N SER A 44 0.68 -5.63 -4.31
CA SER A 44 -0.66 -6.12 -4.01
C SER A 44 -1.58 -5.02 -3.48
N GLN A 45 -1.08 -4.07 -2.68
CA GLN A 45 -1.85 -2.89 -2.25
C GLN A 45 -2.16 -1.96 -3.43
N GLU A 46 -1.21 -1.74 -4.32
CA GLU A 46 -1.40 -0.94 -5.55
C GLU A 46 -2.39 -1.59 -6.53
N GLN A 47 -2.57 -2.92 -6.49
CA GLN A 47 -3.57 -3.64 -7.30
C GLN A 47 -4.95 -3.80 -6.63
N ASN A 48 -5.06 -3.55 -5.32
CA ASN A 48 -6.31 -3.73 -4.56
C ASN A 48 -7.02 -2.39 -4.28
N ASP A 49 -6.28 -1.28 -4.34
CA ASP A 49 -6.87 -0.06 -4.88
C ASP A 49 -7.21 -0.37 -6.34
N GLU A 50 -8.36 0.06 -6.87
CA GLU A 50 -8.71 -0.10 -8.29
C GLU A 50 -9.33 -1.44 -8.72
N LYS A 51 -10.61 -1.63 -8.39
CA LYS A 51 -11.68 -1.92 -9.37
C LYS A 51 -13.05 -1.76 -8.73
N ALA A 52 -13.49 -0.52 -8.55
CA ALA A 52 -14.89 -0.26 -8.28
C ALA A 52 -15.68 -0.38 -9.58
N PHE A 53 -16.93 -0.84 -9.53
CA PHE A 53 -17.80 -0.88 -10.71
C PHE A 53 -18.99 0.05 -10.49
N CYS A 54 -19.43 0.71 -11.56
CA CYS A 54 -20.59 1.57 -11.52
C CYS A 54 -21.83 0.72 -11.23
N PRO A 55 -22.60 1.01 -10.15
CA PRO A 55 -23.79 0.24 -9.81
C PRO A 55 -24.91 0.38 -10.85
N GLN A 56 -24.89 1.44 -11.67
CA GLN A 56 -25.93 1.70 -12.67
C GLN A 56 -25.65 1.04 -14.04
N CYS A 57 -24.39 0.95 -14.47
CA CYS A 57 -24.06 0.49 -15.83
C CYS A 57 -22.96 -0.59 -15.88
N GLY A 58 -22.41 -0.99 -14.73
CA GLY A 58 -21.36 -2.00 -14.63
C GLY A 58 -20.00 -1.57 -15.17
N ASN A 59 -19.80 -0.29 -15.52
CA ASN A 59 -18.50 0.18 -16.00
C ASN A 59 -17.46 0.21 -14.89
N GLU A 60 -16.22 -0.17 -15.20
CA GLU A 60 -15.08 -0.02 -14.28
C GLU A 60 -14.88 1.45 -13.90
N LEU A 61 -14.77 1.72 -12.61
CA LEU A 61 -14.50 3.01 -12.01
C LEU A 61 -13.04 2.99 -11.57
N LYS A 62 -12.29 3.99 -12.04
CA LYS A 62 -10.89 4.16 -11.66
C LYS A 62 -10.81 4.91 -10.34
N GLY A 63 -10.15 4.32 -9.35
CA GLY A 63 -9.91 4.90 -8.02
C GLY A 63 -11.15 5.58 -7.42
N GLN A 64 -10.96 6.85 -7.02
CA GLN A 64 -11.91 7.69 -6.27
C GLN A 64 -12.90 8.47 -7.16
N ALA A 65 -13.37 7.87 -8.26
CA ALA A 65 -14.26 8.55 -9.20
C ALA A 65 -15.57 9.01 -8.53
N ILE A 66 -15.94 10.29 -8.64
CA ILE A 66 -17.19 10.87 -8.11
C ILE A 66 -18.37 10.67 -9.07
N PHE A 67 -18.10 10.46 -10.36
CA PHE A 67 -19.10 10.20 -11.39
C PHE A 67 -18.61 9.14 -12.37
N CYS A 68 -19.52 8.34 -12.91
CA CYS A 68 -19.21 7.34 -13.91
C CYS A 68 -18.98 8.00 -15.27
N GLY A 69 -17.79 7.81 -15.84
CA GLY A 69 -17.45 8.34 -17.17
C GLY A 69 -18.27 7.76 -18.34
N LYS A 70 -18.99 6.65 -18.14
CA LYS A 70 -19.83 6.02 -19.17
C LYS A 70 -21.29 6.47 -19.12
N CYS A 71 -21.90 6.47 -17.93
CA CYS A 71 -23.33 6.76 -17.78
C CYS A 71 -23.65 8.07 -17.06
N GLY A 72 -22.64 8.77 -16.54
CA GLY A 72 -22.80 10.04 -15.83
C GLY A 72 -23.38 9.93 -14.41
N CYS A 73 -23.69 8.72 -13.92
CA CYS A 73 -24.21 8.52 -12.57
C CYS A 73 -23.17 8.90 -11.51
N ARG A 74 -23.62 9.54 -10.42
CA ARG A 74 -22.75 9.89 -9.29
C ARG A 74 -22.37 8.63 -8.51
N ILE A 75 -21.09 8.47 -8.25
CA ILE A 75 -20.51 7.40 -7.43
C ILE A 75 -20.20 8.03 -6.08
N GLY A 76 -21.08 7.80 -5.11
CA GLY A 76 -21.02 8.38 -3.77
C GLY A 76 -22.30 8.15 -3.00
#